data_AF-A0A2D4JDA0-F1
#
_entry.id   AF-A0A2D4JDA0-F1
#
_cell.length_a   1.000
_cell.length_b   1.000
_cell.length_c   1.000
_cell.angle_alpha   90.00
_cell.angle_beta   90.00
_cell.angle_gamma   90.00
#
_symmetry.space_group_name_H-M   'P 1'
#
loop_
_entity.id
_entity.type
_entity.pdbx_description
1 polymer ?
#
loop_
_entity_poly.entity_id
_entity_poly.type
_entity_poly.pdbx_seq_one_letter_code
_entity_poly.pdbx_strand_id
1 'polypeptide(L)'
;GYFFQQAQQDIIQRFRKGQLNLLFSTSVAEEGLDIPECNIIIRYGLMTNEIAMMQARGRARAPDSICSILAKTNSKEVARERLNETLEILMESAIKWVQEMPEKEYYQEIAKLQHEGMLSRKLRDIKLEQQHQLHDPDSVLFCCLNCNLAICRASDLRKIENMHHININPNFSLYYKKSPNCVAISREFKDWKPGNSISCEKCGQIWGMEMVHRDFVLPMLSIKNFVVETPNGRQKPKKWKKVTFEIKAFDYTEYCNITF
;
A
#
# COMPACT_ATOMS: atom_id res chain seq x y z
N GLY A 1 -7.86 -10.15 -7.74
CA GLY A 1 -8.89 -9.18 -8.14
C GLY A 1 -9.38 -8.48 -6.90
N TYR A 2 -9.41 -7.15 -6.90
CA TYR A 2 -10.00 -6.39 -5.80
C TYR A 2 -11.52 -6.41 -5.97
N PHE A 3 -12.23 -7.12 -5.11
CA PHE A 3 -13.69 -7.04 -5.04
C PHE A 3 -14.08 -5.71 -4.41
N PHE A 4 -15.05 -5.03 -4.99
CA PHE A 4 -15.59 -3.77 -4.48
C PHE A 4 -16.26 -3.99 -3.11
N GLN A 5 -16.22 -3.01 -2.20
CA GLN A 5 -16.79 -3.16 -0.85
C GLN A 5 -18.26 -3.59 -0.88
N GLN A 6 -19.05 -3.04 -1.81
CA GLN A 6 -20.44 -3.40 -2.00
C GLN A 6 -20.63 -4.84 -2.52
N ALA A 7 -19.75 -5.31 -3.42
CA ALA A 7 -19.76 -6.68 -3.90
C ALA A 7 -19.33 -7.68 -2.81
N GLN A 8 -18.34 -7.31 -1.97
CA GLN A 8 -17.96 -8.09 -0.80
C GLN A 8 -19.13 -8.21 0.18
N GLN A 9 -19.83 -7.09 0.45
CA GLN A 9 -21.01 -7.08 1.30
C GLN A 9 -22.14 -7.95 0.75
N ASP A 10 -22.43 -7.90 -0.56
CA ASP A 10 -23.45 -8.77 -1.17
C ASP A 10 -23.12 -10.25 -1.00
N ILE A 11 -21.87 -10.65 -1.28
CA ILE A 11 -21.42 -12.04 -1.08
C ILE A 11 -21.59 -12.47 0.38
N ILE A 12 -21.20 -11.64 1.34
CA ILE A 12 -21.36 -11.93 2.78
C ILE A 12 -22.84 -12.03 3.16
N GLN A 13 -23.70 -11.15 2.64
CA GLN A 13 -25.14 -11.21 2.89
C GLN A 13 -25.78 -12.47 2.32
N ARG A 14 -25.38 -12.89 1.12
CA ARG A 14 -25.82 -14.14 0.51
C ARG A 14 -25.36 -15.36 1.31
N PHE A 15 -24.13 -15.34 1.82
CA PHE A 15 -23.61 -16.37 2.72
C PHE A 15 -24.39 -16.42 4.04
N ARG A 16 -24.65 -15.26 4.65
CA ARG A 16 -25.46 -15.14 5.88
C ARG A 16 -26.90 -15.63 5.72
N LYS A 17 -27.49 -15.42 4.55
CA LYS A 17 -28.83 -15.93 4.20
C LYS A 17 -28.84 -17.43 3.81
N GLY A 18 -27.69 -18.11 3.83
CA GLY A 18 -27.56 -19.50 3.41
C GLY A 18 -27.68 -19.72 1.90
N GLN A 19 -27.71 -18.65 1.09
CA GLN A 19 -27.71 -18.74 -0.37
C GLN A 19 -26.33 -19.15 -0.92
N LEU A 20 -25.28 -18.88 -0.14
CA LEU A 20 -23.95 -19.45 -0.30
C LEU A 20 -23.61 -20.21 0.98
N ASN A 21 -22.96 -21.36 0.85
CA ASN A 21 -22.57 -22.22 1.97
C ASN A 21 -21.05 -22.46 2.06
N LEU A 22 -20.28 -21.91 1.12
CA LEU A 22 -18.83 -21.98 1.08
C LEU A 22 -18.25 -20.67 0.54
N LEU A 23 -17.19 -20.17 1.20
CA LEU A 23 -16.44 -19.00 0.76
C LEU A 23 -14.97 -19.37 0.57
N PHE A 24 -14.41 -18.96 -0.56
CA PHE A 24 -12.96 -18.90 -0.77
C PHE A 24 -12.53 -17.45 -0.58
N SER A 25 -11.65 -17.20 0.39
CA SER A 25 -11.19 -15.84 0.69
C SER A 25 -9.67 -15.80 0.88
N THR A 26 -9.11 -14.62 0.63
CA THR A 26 -7.79 -14.24 1.14
C THR A 26 -7.90 -13.76 2.59
N SER A 27 -6.82 -13.26 3.17
CA SER A 27 -6.77 -12.74 4.55
C SER A 27 -7.77 -11.62 4.87
N VAL A 28 -8.47 -11.06 3.87
CA VAL A 28 -9.56 -10.09 4.06
C VAL A 28 -10.73 -10.67 4.90
N ALA A 29 -10.92 -11.99 4.89
CA ALA A 29 -11.93 -12.65 5.74
C ALA A 29 -11.44 -12.94 7.17
N GLU A 30 -10.14 -12.90 7.42
CA GLU A 30 -9.57 -13.14 8.76
C GLU A 30 -9.92 -11.96 9.67
N GLU A 31 -9.72 -10.74 9.18
CA GLU A 31 -9.93 -9.49 9.93
C GLU A 31 -10.83 -8.50 9.16
N GLY A 32 -11.72 -7.81 9.88
CA GLY A 32 -12.46 -6.65 9.36
C GLY A 32 -13.76 -6.94 8.61
N LEU A 33 -14.04 -8.19 8.21
CA LEU A 33 -15.35 -8.58 7.68
C LEU A 33 -16.21 -9.25 8.77
N ASP A 34 -17.45 -8.80 8.89
CA ASP A 34 -18.47 -9.40 9.77
C ASP A 34 -19.08 -10.64 9.09
N ILE A 35 -18.31 -11.73 9.11
CA ILE A 35 -18.76 -13.02 8.58
C ILE A 35 -19.57 -13.74 9.68
N PRO A 36 -20.76 -14.29 9.36
CA PRO A 36 -21.52 -15.10 10.30
C PRO A 36 -20.68 -16.28 10.82
N GLU A 37 -21.07 -16.84 11.96
CA GLU A 37 -20.34 -17.95 12.57
C GLU A 37 -20.30 -19.16 11.63
N CYS A 38 -19.10 -19.59 11.28
CA CYS A 38 -18.88 -20.78 10.46
C CYS A 38 -18.77 -22.01 11.37
N ASN A 39 -19.14 -23.16 10.83
CA ASN A 39 -18.87 -24.47 11.44
C ASN A 39 -17.54 -25.07 10.96
N ILE A 40 -17.00 -24.65 9.81
CA ILE A 40 -15.74 -25.17 9.28
C ILE A 40 -14.88 -24.02 8.77
N ILE A 41 -13.63 -23.96 9.22
CA ILE A 41 -12.59 -23.06 8.71
C ILE A 41 -11.40 -23.91 8.26
N ILE A 42 -10.98 -23.73 7.01
CA ILE A 42 -9.81 -24.42 6.44
C ILE A 42 -8.76 -23.39 6.04
N ARG A 43 -7.59 -23.48 6.67
CA ARG A 43 -6.42 -22.65 6.36
C ARG A 43 -5.53 -23.39 5.36
N TYR A 44 -5.63 -23.01 4.08
CA TYR A 44 -4.98 -23.73 2.99
C TYR A 44 -3.58 -23.19 2.70
N GLY A 45 -2.54 -23.85 3.22
CA GLY A 45 -1.13 -23.56 2.93
C GLY A 45 -0.68 -22.14 3.29
N LEU A 46 -1.26 -21.54 4.32
CA LEU A 46 -1.00 -20.15 4.70
C LEU A 46 0.20 -20.03 5.66
N MET A 47 1.09 -19.07 5.38
CA MET A 47 2.19 -18.66 6.26
C MET A 47 1.86 -17.33 6.94
N THR A 48 1.29 -17.36 8.14
CA THR A 48 0.88 -16.14 8.87
C THR A 48 1.52 -16.04 10.26
N ASN A 49 1.24 -14.95 10.97
CA ASN A 49 1.50 -14.83 12.40
C ASN A 49 0.37 -15.44 13.24
N GLU A 50 0.63 -15.52 14.55
CA GLU A 50 -0.26 -16.01 15.59
C GLU A 50 -1.57 -15.22 15.68
N ILE A 51 -1.52 -13.91 15.45
CA ILE A 51 -2.71 -13.06 15.44
C ILE A 51 -3.68 -13.49 14.34
N ALA A 52 -3.21 -13.60 13.10
CA ALA A 52 -4.06 -14.02 11.98
C ALA A 52 -4.59 -15.46 12.16
N MET A 53 -3.81 -16.35 12.77
CA MET A 53 -4.25 -17.70 13.13
C MET A 53 -5.43 -17.66 14.12
N MET A 54 -5.29 -16.91 15.23
CA MET A 54 -6.34 -16.75 16.23
C MET A 54 -7.60 -16.11 15.65
N GLN A 55 -7.46 -15.07 14.82
CA GLN A 55 -8.58 -14.38 14.16
C GLN A 55 -9.34 -15.32 13.20
N ALA A 56 -8.62 -16.11 12.40
CA ALA A 56 -9.23 -17.12 11.54
C ALA A 56 -9.98 -18.19 12.35
N ARG A 57 -9.37 -18.69 13.43
CA ARG A 57 -10.00 -19.65 14.35
C ARG A 57 -11.26 -19.06 15.00
N GLY A 58 -11.25 -17.77 15.35
CA GLY A 58 -12.40 -17.04 15.89
C GLY A 58 -13.60 -16.90 14.93
N ARG A 59 -13.49 -17.33 13.66
CA ARG A 59 -14.62 -17.44 12.73
C ARG A 59 -15.37 -18.76 12.86
N ALA A 60 -14.72 -19.79 13.41
CA ALA A 60 -15.33 -21.06 13.78
C ALA A 60 -15.95 -20.93 15.19
N ARG A 61 -17.16 -20.35 15.28
CA ARG A 61 -17.85 -20.10 16.56
C ARG A 61 -19.11 -20.94 16.77
N ALA A 62 -19.60 -21.60 15.73
CA ALA A 62 -20.72 -22.52 15.87
C ALA A 62 -20.32 -23.69 16.80
N PRO A 63 -21.28 -24.29 17.54
CA PRO A 63 -21.05 -25.55 18.25
C PRO A 63 -20.45 -26.60 17.31
N ASP A 64 -19.53 -27.41 17.83
CA ASP A 64 -18.82 -28.46 17.09
C ASP A 64 -18.05 -27.97 15.85
N SER A 65 -17.64 -26.70 15.86
CA SER A 65 -16.89 -26.13 14.75
C SER A 65 -15.45 -26.63 14.70
N ILE A 66 -14.93 -26.75 13.47
CA ILE A 66 -13.60 -27.29 13.19
C ILE A 66 -12.76 -26.21 12.50
N CYS A 67 -11.57 -25.96 13.05
CA CYS A 67 -10.51 -25.20 12.38
C CYS A 67 -9.40 -26.17 11.98
N SER A 68 -9.20 -26.35 10.67
CA SER A 68 -8.20 -27.26 10.11
C SER A 68 -7.15 -26.52 9.29
N ILE A 69 -5.90 -27.00 9.36
CA ILE A 69 -4.81 -26.53 8.52
C ILE A 69 -4.54 -27.58 7.45
N LEU A 70 -4.65 -27.17 6.19
CA LEU A 70 -4.31 -28.01 5.06
C LEU A 70 -2.98 -27.53 4.50
N ALA A 71 -1.90 -28.21 4.89
CA ALA A 71 -0.54 -27.89 4.47
C ALA A 71 0.23 -29.17 4.10
N LYS A 72 1.33 -29.02 3.37
CA LYS A 72 2.19 -30.14 2.99
C LYS A 72 2.89 -30.70 4.23
N THR A 73 3.01 -32.03 4.33
CA THR A 73 3.75 -32.67 5.42
C THR A 73 5.20 -32.17 5.48
N ASN A 74 5.73 -31.93 6.68
CA ASN A 74 7.09 -31.43 6.93
C ASN A 74 7.41 -30.09 6.25
N SER A 75 6.40 -29.24 6.05
CA SER A 75 6.58 -27.93 5.43
C SER A 75 6.81 -26.83 6.46
N LYS A 76 7.26 -25.65 5.97
CA LYS A 76 7.46 -24.47 6.81
C LYS A 76 6.14 -23.96 7.40
N GLU A 77 5.03 -24.19 6.71
CA GLU A 77 3.66 -23.87 7.13
C GLU A 77 3.29 -24.63 8.40
N VAL A 78 3.51 -25.94 8.44
CA VAL A 78 3.24 -26.77 9.63
C VAL A 78 4.11 -26.33 10.81
N ALA A 79 5.41 -26.08 10.56
CA ALA A 79 6.31 -25.61 11.61
C ALA A 79 5.91 -24.22 12.13
N ARG A 80 5.46 -23.32 11.24
CA ARG A 80 5.00 -21.99 11.60
C ARG A 80 3.72 -22.04 12.42
N GLU A 81 2.79 -22.92 12.09
CA GLU A 81 1.55 -23.03 12.87
C GLU A 81 1.82 -23.49 14.31
N ARG A 82 2.66 -24.51 14.50
CA ARG A 82 3.05 -24.97 15.84
C ARG A 82 3.74 -23.86 16.65
N LEU A 83 4.57 -23.07 15.98
CA LEU A 83 5.17 -21.89 16.61
C LEU A 83 4.10 -20.86 16.98
N ASN A 84 3.12 -20.61 16.12
CA ASN A 84 2.03 -19.68 16.40
C ASN A 84 1.18 -20.12 17.60
N GLU A 85 0.89 -21.41 17.75
CA GLU A 85 0.21 -21.97 18.94
C GLU A 85 1.02 -21.71 20.22
N THR A 86 2.34 -21.81 20.15
CA THR A 86 3.22 -21.51 21.28
C THR A 86 3.26 -20.00 21.58
N LEU A 87 3.28 -19.16 20.55
CA LEU A 87 3.28 -17.71 20.68
C LEU A 87 1.95 -17.17 21.24
N GLU A 88 0.83 -17.83 20.95
CA GLU A 88 -0.47 -17.52 21.55
C GLU A 88 -0.42 -17.68 23.08
N ILE A 89 0.06 -18.82 23.58
CA ILE A 89 0.20 -19.07 25.03
C ILE A 89 1.15 -18.06 25.68
N LEU A 90 2.25 -17.73 25.00
CA LEU A 90 3.21 -16.74 25.48
C LEU A 90 2.59 -15.34 25.54
N MET A 91 1.76 -14.98 24.57
CA MET A 91 1.06 -13.71 24.52
C MET A 91 0.10 -13.56 25.70
N GLU A 92 -0.71 -14.59 25.99
CA GLU A 92 -1.62 -14.59 27.14
C GLU A 92 -0.85 -14.43 28.45
N SER A 93 0.26 -15.14 28.59
CA SER A 93 1.14 -15.06 29.77
C SER A 93 1.74 -13.67 29.93
N ALA A 94 2.20 -13.06 28.83
CA ALA A 94 2.75 -11.72 28.84
C ALA A 94 1.71 -10.65 29.20
N ILE A 95 0.48 -10.77 28.67
CA ILE A 95 -0.63 -9.86 29.02
C ILE A 95 -0.92 -9.94 30.52
N LYS A 96 -1.05 -11.15 31.06
CA LYS A 96 -1.28 -11.35 32.49
C LYS A 96 -0.17 -10.74 33.33
N TRP A 97 1.09 -10.98 32.96
CA TRP A 97 2.24 -10.39 33.65
C TRP A 97 2.22 -8.86 33.65
N VAL A 98 1.85 -8.23 32.52
CA VAL A 98 1.69 -6.76 32.45
C VAL A 98 0.50 -6.28 33.30
N GLN A 99 -0.61 -7.02 33.34
CA GLN A 99 -1.78 -6.68 34.17
C GLN A 99 -1.51 -6.78 35.66
N GLU A 100 -0.59 -7.66 36.07
CA GLU A 100 -0.17 -7.86 37.46
C GLU A 100 0.98 -6.94 37.88
N MET A 101 1.54 -6.16 36.95
CA MET A 101 2.66 -5.26 37.20
C MET A 101 2.26 -4.15 38.20
N PRO A 102 3.12 -3.80 39.18
CA PRO A 102 2.87 -2.67 40.06
C PRO A 102 2.66 -1.38 39.29
N GLU A 103 1.61 -0.63 39.63
CA GLU A 103 1.17 0.57 38.89
C GLU A 103 2.31 1.59 38.67
N LYS A 104 3.17 1.79 39.67
CA LYS A 104 4.33 2.68 39.57
C LYS A 104 5.32 2.22 38.49
N GLU A 105 5.63 0.94 38.44
CA GLU A 105 6.56 0.36 37.46
C GLU A 105 5.95 0.43 36.05
N TYR A 106 4.65 0.10 35.94
CA TYR A 106 3.92 0.19 34.69
C TYR A 106 3.97 1.60 34.10
N TYR A 107 3.64 2.63 34.87
CA TYR A 107 3.69 4.01 34.38
C TYR A 107 5.10 4.47 34.01
N GLN A 108 6.12 4.04 34.75
CA GLN A 108 7.52 4.35 34.43
C GLN A 108 7.93 3.75 33.09
N GLU A 109 7.62 2.48 32.84
CA GLU A 109 7.97 1.81 31.58
C GLU A 109 7.15 2.38 30.40
N ILE A 110 5.86 2.68 30.60
CA ILE A 110 5.04 3.34 29.57
C ILE A 110 5.61 4.72 29.21
N ALA A 111 5.98 5.54 30.19
CA ALA A 111 6.56 6.86 29.94
C ALA A 111 7.87 6.76 29.15
N LYS A 112 8.73 5.79 29.50
CA LYS A 112 9.98 5.50 28.79
C LYS A 112 9.72 5.05 27.35
N LEU A 113 8.84 4.07 27.13
CA LEU A 113 8.50 3.58 25.79
C LEU A 113 7.86 4.67 24.91
N GLN A 114 7.01 5.52 25.49
CA GLN A 114 6.44 6.67 24.80
C GLN A 114 7.53 7.67 24.40
N HIS A 115 8.46 7.97 25.30
CA HIS A 115 9.58 8.87 25.04
C HIS A 115 10.49 8.33 23.92
N GLU A 116 10.92 7.08 24.02
CA GLU A 116 11.73 6.40 23.00
C GLU A 116 11.00 6.31 21.65
N GLY A 117 9.69 6.05 21.67
CA GLY A 117 8.84 6.03 20.49
C GLY A 117 8.74 7.40 19.82
N MET A 118 8.60 8.48 20.59
CA MET A 118 8.61 9.86 20.09
C MET A 118 9.96 10.23 19.48
N LEU A 119 11.07 9.94 20.17
CA LEU A 119 12.43 10.19 19.66
C LEU A 119 12.69 9.42 18.37
N SER A 120 12.34 8.14 18.33
CA SER A 120 12.49 7.29 17.15
C SER A 120 11.71 7.80 15.95
N ARG A 121 10.51 8.36 16.16
CA ARG A 121 9.70 9.00 15.11
C ARG A 121 10.38 10.26 14.60
N LYS A 122 10.77 11.18 15.49
CA LYS A 122 11.49 12.42 15.12
C LYS A 122 12.76 12.13 14.31
N LEU A 123 13.58 11.17 14.76
CA LEU A 123 14.80 10.76 14.05
C LEU A 123 14.51 10.20 12.66
N ARG A 124 13.40 9.47 12.49
CA ARG A 124 12.99 8.94 11.19
C ARG A 124 12.56 10.07 10.24
N ASP A 125 11.84 11.06 10.76
CA ASP A 125 11.39 12.21 9.97
C ASP A 125 12.57 13.08 9.53
N ILE A 126 13.52 13.37 10.42
CA ILE A 126 14.78 14.07 10.10
C ILE A 126 15.57 13.32 9.03
N LYS A 127 15.73 12.00 9.17
CA LYS A 127 16.44 11.18 8.17
C LYS A 127 15.75 11.22 6.80
N LEU A 128 14.42 11.21 6.78
CA LEU A 128 13.65 11.27 5.53
C LEU A 128 13.80 12.65 4.85
N GLU A 129 13.76 13.73 5.64
CA GLU A 129 13.97 15.09 5.15
C GLU A 129 15.38 15.29 4.60
N GLN A 130 16.41 14.86 5.34
CA GLN A 130 17.80 14.86 4.88
C GLN A 130 17.97 14.04 3.60
N GLN A 131 17.33 12.88 3.50
CA GLN A 131 17.35 12.06 2.28
C GLN A 131 16.77 12.83 1.09
N HIS A 132 15.65 13.54 1.26
CA HIS A 132 15.00 14.29 0.18
C HIS A 132 15.76 15.57 -0.19
N GLN A 133 16.70 16.03 0.62
CA GLN A 133 17.57 17.17 0.31
C GLN A 133 18.91 16.77 -0.33
N LEU A 134 19.16 15.47 -0.57
CA LEU A 134 20.45 14.98 -1.07
C LEU A 134 20.78 15.46 -2.49
N HIS A 135 19.79 15.66 -3.36
CA HIS A 135 20.02 16.06 -4.75
C HIS A 135 19.04 17.16 -5.15
N ASP A 136 19.57 18.11 -5.91
CA ASP A 136 18.77 19.13 -6.60
C ASP A 136 17.84 18.45 -7.64
N PRO A 137 16.52 18.69 -7.60
CA PRO A 137 15.58 18.15 -8.59
C PRO A 137 15.96 18.40 -10.07
N ASP A 138 16.67 19.49 -10.38
CA ASP A 138 17.12 19.76 -11.76
C ASP A 138 18.27 18.84 -12.22
N SER A 139 19.04 18.30 -11.27
CA SER A 139 20.12 17.35 -11.53
C SER A 139 19.65 15.90 -11.68
N VAL A 140 18.36 15.62 -11.43
CA VAL A 140 17.81 14.27 -11.41
C VAL A 140 16.96 14.01 -12.65
N LEU A 141 17.30 12.94 -13.37
CA LEU A 141 16.61 12.53 -14.59
C LEU A 141 15.75 11.28 -14.36
N PHE A 142 14.56 11.28 -14.94
CA PHE A 142 13.70 10.11 -15.05
C PHE A 142 13.88 9.48 -16.41
N CYS A 143 14.18 8.19 -16.40
CA CYS A 143 14.40 7.37 -17.58
C CYS A 143 13.38 6.24 -17.62
N CYS A 144 12.87 5.91 -18.80
CA CYS A 144 11.96 4.78 -18.98
C CYS A 144 12.62 3.47 -18.56
N LEU A 145 11.95 2.65 -17.74
CA LEU A 145 12.54 1.40 -17.23
C LEU A 145 12.96 0.42 -18.34
N ASN A 146 12.18 0.34 -19.42
CA ASN A 146 12.42 -0.61 -20.50
C ASN A 146 13.47 -0.14 -21.51
N CYS A 147 13.34 1.08 -22.04
CA CYS A 147 14.21 1.58 -23.12
C CYS A 147 15.29 2.58 -22.68
N ASN A 148 15.36 2.94 -21.39
CA ASN A 148 16.27 3.92 -20.80
C ASN A 148 16.26 5.31 -21.45
N LEU A 149 15.24 5.65 -22.24
CA LEU A 149 15.05 7.00 -22.76
C LEU A 149 14.81 7.96 -21.59
N ALA A 150 15.58 9.05 -21.52
CA ALA A 150 15.33 10.15 -20.58
C ALA A 150 14.08 10.94 -21.00
N ILE A 151 13.16 11.16 -20.06
CA ILE A 151 11.81 11.67 -20.37
C ILE A 151 11.45 12.97 -19.65
N CYS A 152 11.99 13.20 -18.45
CA CYS A 152 11.78 14.42 -17.70
C CYS A 152 12.81 14.55 -16.58
N ARG A 153 12.88 15.73 -15.97
CA ARG A 153 13.61 15.96 -14.72
C ARG A 153 12.70 15.76 -13.51
N ALA A 154 13.30 15.64 -12.33
CA ALA A 154 12.52 15.64 -11.10
C ALA A 154 11.88 17.01 -10.81
N SER A 155 12.47 18.11 -11.29
CA SER A 155 11.91 19.47 -11.17
C SER A 155 10.58 19.64 -11.93
N ASP A 156 10.32 18.80 -12.93
CA ASP A 156 9.04 18.75 -13.66
C ASP A 156 7.92 18.08 -12.83
N LEU A 157 8.22 17.49 -11.68
CA LEU A 157 7.25 16.73 -10.89
C LEU A 157 6.58 17.59 -9.81
N ARG A 158 5.29 17.34 -9.60
CA ARG A 158 4.51 17.87 -8.47
C ARG A 158 3.68 16.77 -7.83
N LYS A 159 3.25 17.00 -6.59
CA LYS A 159 2.36 16.08 -5.86
C LYS A 159 0.99 16.70 -5.58
N ILE A 160 -0.08 15.99 -5.92
CA ILE A 160 -1.47 16.29 -5.53
C ILE A 160 -1.84 15.40 -4.34
N GLU A 161 -2.49 15.98 -3.33
CA GLU A 161 -2.92 15.31 -2.08
C GLU A 161 -1.79 14.54 -1.37
N ASN A 162 -0.53 14.99 -1.53
CA ASN A 162 0.67 14.34 -0.99
C ASN A 162 0.85 12.86 -1.43
N MET A 163 0.17 12.41 -2.49
CA MET A 163 0.16 11.02 -2.95
C MET A 163 0.39 10.88 -4.45
N HIS A 164 -0.29 11.69 -5.25
CA HIS A 164 -0.33 11.55 -6.70
C HIS A 164 0.77 12.38 -7.34
N HIS A 165 1.71 11.71 -8.00
CA HIS A 165 2.89 12.36 -8.59
C HIS A 165 2.63 12.60 -10.07
N ILE A 166 2.57 13.88 -10.46
CA ILE A 166 2.26 14.33 -11.81
C ILE A 166 3.46 15.03 -12.43
N ASN A 167 3.54 15.02 -13.76
CA ASN A 167 4.46 15.85 -14.50
C ASN A 167 3.73 17.09 -15.04
N ILE A 168 4.27 18.28 -14.81
CA ILE A 168 3.67 19.56 -15.20
C ILE A 168 4.30 20.18 -16.46
N ASN A 169 5.32 19.56 -17.03
CA ASN A 169 5.99 20.06 -18.22
C ASN A 169 5.06 19.96 -19.45
N PRO A 170 4.76 21.07 -20.14
CA PRO A 170 3.81 21.08 -21.26
C PRO A 170 4.25 20.18 -22.43
N ASN A 171 5.57 20.01 -22.60
CA ASN A 171 6.15 19.18 -23.65
C ASN A 171 6.23 17.69 -23.28
N PHE A 172 5.82 17.31 -22.07
CA PHE A 172 5.87 15.90 -21.65
C PHE A 172 4.94 15.00 -22.50
N SER A 173 3.89 15.57 -23.08
CA SER A 173 2.99 14.91 -24.02
C SER A 173 3.70 14.30 -25.24
N LEU A 174 4.88 14.80 -25.61
CA LEU A 174 5.69 14.27 -26.71
C LEU A 174 6.32 12.90 -26.40
N TYR A 175 6.39 12.51 -25.12
CA TYR A 175 7.11 11.31 -24.68
C TYR A 175 6.20 10.10 -24.42
N TYR A 176 4.88 10.30 -24.40
CA TYR A 176 3.92 9.23 -24.11
C TYR A 176 2.74 9.20 -25.10
N LYS A 177 2.21 8.00 -25.31
CA LYS A 177 0.92 7.76 -25.97
C LYS A 177 -0.13 7.30 -24.97
N LYS A 178 -1.38 7.60 -25.33
CA LYS A 178 -2.59 7.30 -24.56
C LYS A 178 -3.21 5.99 -25.06
N SER A 179 -3.74 5.19 -24.15
CA SER A 179 -4.63 4.09 -24.50
C SER A 179 -5.94 4.63 -25.08
N PRO A 180 -6.62 3.90 -25.98
CA PRO A 180 -7.91 4.33 -26.54
C PRO A 180 -9.02 4.43 -25.47
N ASN A 181 -8.92 3.62 -24.40
CA ASN A 181 -9.89 3.58 -23.33
C ASN A 181 -9.33 4.22 -22.04
N CYS A 182 -10.21 4.89 -21.30
CA CYS A 182 -9.91 5.41 -19.97
C CYS A 182 -9.69 4.27 -18.97
N VAL A 183 -8.87 4.53 -17.95
CA VAL A 183 -8.69 3.61 -16.83
C VAL A 183 -9.96 3.60 -16.00
N ALA A 184 -10.66 2.47 -15.97
CA ALA A 184 -11.81 2.29 -15.12
C ALA A 184 -11.38 2.12 -13.65
N ILE A 185 -11.56 3.16 -12.85
CA ILE A 185 -11.49 3.08 -11.40
C ILE A 185 -12.92 3.19 -10.89
N SER A 186 -13.38 2.16 -10.20
CA SER A 186 -14.75 2.05 -9.72
C SER A 186 -15.06 2.96 -8.51
N ARG A 187 -14.04 3.62 -7.95
CA ARG A 187 -14.19 4.64 -6.90
C ARG A 187 -14.26 6.03 -7.51
N GLU A 188 -15.24 6.83 -7.05
CA GLU A 188 -15.31 8.25 -7.36
C GLU A 188 -14.38 9.06 -6.45
N PHE A 189 -13.67 10.03 -7.02
CA PHE A 189 -12.85 10.98 -6.29
C PHE A 189 -13.43 12.37 -6.47
N LYS A 190 -13.39 13.17 -5.40
CA LYS A 190 -14.05 14.48 -5.35
C LYS A 190 -13.46 15.48 -6.35
N ASP A 191 -12.12 15.51 -6.43
CA ASP A 191 -11.39 16.59 -7.10
C ASP A 191 -10.69 16.15 -8.41
N TRP A 192 -10.76 14.85 -8.74
CA TRP A 192 -10.18 14.33 -9.98
C TRP A 192 -10.87 13.06 -10.50
N LYS A 193 -10.67 12.73 -11.76
CA LYS A 193 -11.09 11.45 -12.36
C LYS A 193 -9.96 10.81 -13.18
N PRO A 194 -9.91 9.48 -13.26
CA PRO A 194 -8.92 8.81 -14.09
C PRO A 194 -9.16 9.10 -15.58
N GLY A 195 -8.08 9.40 -16.30
CA GLY A 195 -8.06 9.51 -17.76
C GLY A 195 -7.50 8.24 -18.41
N ASN A 196 -6.82 8.39 -19.54
CA ASN A 196 -6.26 7.27 -20.30
C ASN A 196 -4.99 6.71 -19.64
N SER A 197 -4.68 5.43 -19.87
CA SER A 197 -3.38 4.88 -19.48
C SER A 197 -2.30 5.47 -20.38
N ILE A 198 -1.17 5.83 -19.78
CA ILE A 198 -0.04 6.42 -20.51
C ILE A 198 1.11 5.44 -20.59
N SER A 199 1.71 5.34 -21.77
CA SER A 199 2.82 4.44 -22.07
C SER A 199 3.90 5.15 -22.88
N CYS A 200 5.14 4.69 -22.74
CA CYS A 200 6.28 5.21 -23.49
C CYS A 200 6.01 5.19 -24.99
N GLU A 201 6.21 6.32 -25.65
CA GLU A 201 6.07 6.42 -27.11
C GLU A 201 7.00 5.44 -27.83
N LYS A 202 8.27 5.41 -27.41
CA LYS A 202 9.33 4.61 -28.03
C LYS A 202 9.18 3.10 -27.87
N CYS A 203 8.74 2.61 -26.71
CA CYS A 203 8.78 1.17 -26.39
C CYS A 203 7.49 0.57 -25.83
N GLY A 204 6.45 1.37 -25.63
CA GLY A 204 5.15 0.90 -25.12
C GLY A 204 5.12 0.52 -23.63
N GLN A 205 6.22 0.72 -22.88
CA GLN A 205 6.23 0.49 -21.43
C GLN A 205 5.16 1.36 -20.75
N ILE A 206 4.26 0.73 -19.97
CA ILE A 206 3.26 1.46 -19.19
C ILE A 206 3.97 2.28 -18.11
N TRP A 207 3.60 3.54 -18.01
CA TRP A 207 4.16 4.51 -17.06
C TRP A 207 3.18 4.88 -15.95
N GLY A 208 1.89 4.97 -16.28
CA GLY A 208 0.84 5.31 -15.35
C GLY A 208 -0.46 5.60 -16.08
N MET A 209 -1.10 6.70 -15.71
CA MET A 209 -2.35 7.16 -16.31
C MET A 209 -2.45 8.68 -16.25
N GLU A 210 -3.38 9.24 -17.02
CA GLU A 210 -3.78 10.62 -16.86
C GLU A 210 -4.69 10.81 -15.64
N MET A 211 -4.58 11.97 -15.04
CA MET A 211 -5.44 12.48 -13.99
C MET A 211 -6.13 13.72 -14.54
N VAL A 212 -7.44 13.65 -14.69
CA VAL A 212 -8.24 14.84 -15.01
C VAL A 212 -8.55 15.51 -13.68
N HIS A 213 -7.87 16.61 -13.38
CA HIS A 213 -8.04 17.37 -12.14
C HIS A 213 -8.54 18.77 -12.49
N ARG A 214 -9.81 19.04 -12.16
CA ARG A 214 -10.57 20.20 -12.65
C ARG A 214 -10.53 20.26 -14.19
N ASP A 215 -10.01 21.34 -14.76
CA ASP A 215 -9.97 21.59 -16.20
C ASP A 215 -8.70 21.04 -16.89
N PHE A 216 -7.75 20.47 -16.13
CA PHE A 216 -6.48 19.98 -16.68
C PHE A 216 -6.40 18.46 -16.71
N VAL A 217 -5.71 17.97 -17.75
CA VAL A 217 -5.34 16.56 -17.90
C VAL A 217 -3.84 16.44 -17.64
N LEU A 218 -3.49 15.86 -16.49
CA LEU A 218 -2.11 15.82 -15.99
C LEU A 218 -1.60 14.36 -16.00
N PRO A 219 -0.41 14.10 -16.55
CA PRO A 219 0.17 12.75 -16.59
C PRO A 219 0.64 12.32 -15.19
N MET A 220 -0.02 11.32 -14.60
CA MET A 220 0.34 10.74 -13.31
C MET A 220 1.29 9.55 -13.49
N LEU A 221 2.44 9.60 -12.82
CA LEU A 221 3.53 8.65 -12.97
C LEU A 221 3.57 7.62 -11.85
N SER A 222 3.82 6.36 -12.21
CA SER A 222 4.12 5.30 -11.25
C SER A 222 5.62 5.04 -11.18
N ILE A 223 6.26 5.41 -10.06
CA ILE A 223 7.72 5.36 -9.86
C ILE A 223 8.38 4.01 -10.24
N LYS A 224 7.66 2.90 -10.05
CA LYS A 224 8.15 1.55 -10.34
C LYS A 224 8.47 1.31 -11.83
N ASN A 225 7.97 2.18 -12.71
CA ASN A 225 8.15 2.08 -14.16
C ASN A 225 9.31 2.93 -14.68
N PHE A 226 10.14 3.48 -13.79
CA PHE A 226 11.25 4.37 -14.14
C PHE A 226 12.57 3.94 -13.48
N VAL A 227 13.65 4.30 -14.16
CA VAL A 227 14.99 4.43 -13.57
C VAL A 227 15.18 5.90 -13.23
N VAL A 228 15.63 6.17 -12.01
CA VAL A 228 15.97 7.52 -11.56
C VAL A 228 17.48 7.65 -11.59
N GLU A 229 17.99 8.59 -12.37
CA GLU A 229 19.40 8.89 -12.53
C GLU A 229 19.73 10.15 -11.74
N THR A 230 20.59 10.02 -10.73
CA THR A 230 21.09 11.13 -9.91
C THR A 230 22.59 11.28 -10.11
N PRO A 231 23.21 12.39 -9.63
CA PRO A 231 24.66 12.53 -9.60
C PRO A 231 25.42 11.34 -9.00
N ASN A 232 24.80 10.63 -8.05
CA ASN A 232 25.41 9.48 -7.36
C ASN A 232 25.18 8.14 -8.10
N GLY A 233 24.44 8.15 -9.21
CA GLY A 233 24.19 6.98 -10.06
C GLY A 233 22.72 6.66 -10.29
N ARG A 234 22.48 5.49 -10.88
CA ARG A 234 21.14 5.05 -11.31
C ARG A 234 20.49 4.14 -10.28
N GLN A 235 19.23 4.41 -9.98
CA GLN A 235 18.44 3.68 -8.99
C GLN A 235 17.03 3.33 -9.52
N LYS A 236 16.45 2.24 -9.00
CA LYS A 236 15.10 1.74 -9.36
C LYS A 236 14.17 1.76 -8.15
N PRO A 237 13.71 2.93 -7.70
CA PRO A 237 12.86 3.05 -6.53
C PRO A 237 11.50 2.39 -6.73
N LYS A 238 11.07 1.57 -5.76
CA LYS A 238 9.72 0.96 -5.74
C LYS A 238 8.65 1.87 -5.11
N LYS A 239 9.05 2.93 -4.40
CA LYS A 239 8.17 3.84 -3.67
C LYS A 239 8.71 5.26 -3.75
N TRP A 240 7.83 6.24 -3.95
CA TRP A 240 8.18 7.66 -4.03
C TRP A 240 8.90 8.16 -2.79
N LYS A 241 8.53 7.70 -1.58
CA LYS A 241 9.24 8.07 -0.33
C LYS A 241 10.73 7.71 -0.28
N LYS A 242 11.22 6.85 -1.18
CA LYS A 242 12.63 6.43 -1.23
C LYS A 242 13.48 7.28 -2.18
N VAL A 243 12.90 8.27 -2.85
CA VAL A 243 13.66 9.19 -3.69
C VAL A 243 14.57 10.09 -2.83
N THR A 244 15.49 10.78 -3.48
CA THR A 244 16.58 11.52 -2.83
C THR A 244 16.58 13.01 -3.21
N PHE A 245 15.40 13.52 -3.55
CA PHE A 245 15.13 14.91 -3.97
C PHE A 245 13.72 15.28 -3.50
N GLU A 246 13.44 16.56 -3.33
CA GLU A 246 12.13 17.05 -2.91
C GLU A 246 11.15 17.14 -4.09
N ILE A 247 9.88 16.80 -3.83
CA ILE A 247 8.79 16.99 -4.80
C ILE A 247 7.76 17.95 -4.18
N LYS A 248 7.65 19.14 -4.80
CA LYS A 248 6.76 20.22 -4.33
C LYS A 248 5.29 19.87 -4.53
N ALA A 249 4.43 20.43 -3.68
CA ALA A 249 2.99 20.35 -3.86
C ALA A 249 2.57 21.03 -5.17
N PHE A 250 1.55 20.49 -5.84
CA PHE A 250 0.96 21.11 -7.02
C PHE A 250 0.15 22.34 -6.61
N ASP A 251 0.49 23.50 -7.18
CA ASP A 251 -0.28 24.73 -7.06
C ASP A 251 -1.06 24.97 -8.36
N TYR A 252 -2.39 24.91 -8.26
CA TYR A 252 -3.28 25.09 -9.39
C TYR A 252 -3.19 26.50 -9.99
N THR A 253 -3.08 27.52 -9.14
CA THR A 253 -3.05 28.92 -9.57
C THR A 253 -1.74 29.24 -10.29
N GLU A 254 -0.62 28.78 -9.73
CA GLU A 254 0.70 28.89 -10.37
C GLU A 254 0.70 28.19 -11.72
N TYR A 255 0.15 26.98 -11.80
CA TYR A 255 0.08 26.22 -13.04
C TYR A 255 -0.76 26.93 -14.12
N CYS A 256 -1.89 27.52 -13.74
CA CYS A 256 -2.73 28.30 -14.66
C CYS A 256 -1.96 29.48 -15.25
N ASN A 257 -1.26 30.26 -14.41
CA ASN A 257 -0.52 31.46 -14.84
C ASN A 257 0.69 31.16 -15.75
N ILE A 258 1.24 29.95 -15.69
CA ILE A 258 2.34 29.52 -16.56
C ILE A 258 1.79 28.99 -17.90
N THR A 259 0.57 28.45 -17.89
CA THR A 259 -0.04 27.81 -19.06
C THR A 259 -0.82 28.81 -19.93
N PHE A 260 -1.34 29.89 -19.34
CA PHE A 260 -2.13 30.94 -19.99
C PHE A 260 -1.58 32.33 -19.66
#